data_AF-A0A2E0WYA4-F1
#
_entry.id   AF-A0A2E0WYA4-F1
#
_cell.length_a   1.000
_cell.length_b   1.000
_cell.length_c   1.000
_cell.angle_alpha   90.00
_cell.angle_beta   90.00
_cell.angle_gamma   90.00
#
_symmetry.space_group_name_H-M   'P 1'
#
loop_
_entity.id
_entity.type
_entity.pdbx_description
1 polymer ?
#
loop_
_entity_poly.entity_id
_entity_poly.type
_entity_poly.pdbx_seq_one_letter_code
_entity_poly.pdbx_strand_id
1 'polypeptide(L)'
;MRVCQKCSSEVRDGAKICRVCGAIVESPPAGQTPDEPSDADPADGDEPLQPQSSQTAEEAAAKEEVAGMPGESASLEAPAADGWACPACRETIERMFDRCWNCGTSRDGTPDPDFKTADELALEEVAERHAEEAGFSAAPRVTTGSRSARTVCPDCEGRLQPIRLIERAGEGNAHYELSYAAADAERSWFRGRYDLAGKVAARMCVNCGRILLYGEPNE
;
A
#
# COMPACT_ATOMS: atom_id res chain seq x y z
N MET A 1 28.07 9.81 -15.65
CA MET A 1 26.89 10.71 -15.77
C MET A 1 26.07 10.30 -16.98
N ARG A 2 24.83 9.86 -16.76
CA ARG A 2 23.91 9.45 -17.84
C ARG A 2 22.76 10.46 -17.93
N VAL A 3 22.10 10.52 -19.09
CA VAL A 3 20.97 11.41 -19.33
C VAL A 3 19.69 10.59 -19.49
N CYS A 4 18.60 10.99 -18.86
CA CYS A 4 17.30 10.33 -19.01
C CYS A 4 16.76 10.53 -20.44
N GLN A 5 16.49 9.43 -21.15
CA GLN A 5 15.93 9.46 -22.51
C GLN A 5 14.53 10.08 -22.60
N LYS A 6 13.79 10.16 -21.49
CA LYS A 6 12.41 10.70 -21.47
C LYS A 6 12.33 12.21 -21.22
N CYS A 7 13.24 12.76 -20.42
CA CYS A 7 13.15 14.15 -19.97
C CYS A 7 14.48 14.93 -20.02
N SER A 8 15.54 14.32 -20.56
CA SER A 8 16.87 14.92 -20.73
C SER A 8 17.56 15.43 -19.46
N SER A 9 17.06 15.06 -18.27
CA SER A 9 17.70 15.39 -16.99
C SER A 9 18.88 14.48 -16.69
N GLU A 10 19.90 15.00 -16.01
CA GLU A 10 21.05 14.23 -15.55
C GLU A 10 20.66 13.22 -14.46
N VAL A 11 21.16 12.00 -14.58
CA VAL A 11 20.91 10.88 -13.66
C VAL A 11 22.23 10.44 -13.03
N ARG A 12 22.23 10.28 -11.70
CA ARG A 12 23.37 9.78 -10.94
C ARG A 12 23.76 8.37 -11.42
N ASP A 13 25.06 8.10 -11.53
CA ASP A 13 25.54 6.77 -11.91
C ASP A 13 25.03 5.70 -10.92
N GLY A 14 24.51 4.59 -11.44
CA GLY A 14 23.89 3.52 -10.66
C GLY A 14 22.40 3.68 -10.33
N ALA A 15 21.78 4.85 -10.60
CA ALA A 15 20.34 5.01 -10.37
C ALA A 15 19.51 4.28 -11.45
N LYS A 16 18.58 3.43 -11.02
CA LYS A 16 17.66 2.68 -11.90
C LYS A 16 16.44 3.48 -12.36
N ILE A 17 16.14 4.62 -11.72
CA ILE A 17 14.93 5.43 -11.96
C ILE A 17 15.31 6.91 -12.01
N CYS A 18 14.84 7.64 -13.02
CA CYS A 18 15.00 9.08 -13.13
C CYS A 18 14.16 9.80 -12.05
N ARG A 19 14.80 10.62 -11.22
CA ARG A 19 14.09 11.35 -10.13
C ARG A 19 13.15 12.45 -10.63
N VAL A 20 13.33 12.92 -11.86
CA VAL A 20 12.52 14.02 -12.41
C VAL A 20 11.22 13.51 -13.01
N CYS A 21 11.25 12.40 -13.76
CA CYS A 21 10.08 11.91 -14.49
C CYS A 21 9.64 10.47 -14.16
N GLY A 22 10.36 9.77 -13.27
CA GLY A 22 10.04 8.40 -12.85
C GLY A 22 10.33 7.32 -13.89
N ALA A 23 10.92 7.66 -15.05
CA ALA A 23 11.28 6.67 -16.06
C ALA A 23 12.36 5.71 -15.54
N ILE A 24 12.19 4.41 -15.83
CA ILE A 24 13.22 3.40 -15.59
C ILE A 24 14.37 3.67 -16.56
N VAL A 25 15.58 3.81 -16.02
CA VAL A 25 16.79 4.00 -16.81
C VAL A 25 17.40 2.63 -17.03
N GLU A 26 17.41 2.18 -18.28
CA GLU A 26 18.04 0.92 -18.64
C GLU A 26 19.49 0.90 -18.17
N SER A 27 19.82 -0.11 -17.38
CA SER A 27 21.20 -0.35 -17.00
C SER A 27 21.90 -1.00 -18.21
N PRO A 28 23.13 -0.58 -18.54
CA PRO A 28 23.90 -1.31 -19.54
C PRO A 28 23.98 -2.79 -19.14
N PRO A 29 23.95 -3.72 -20.10
CA PRO A 29 24.01 -5.14 -19.80
C PRO A 29 25.21 -5.42 -18.89
N ALA A 30 24.94 -6.09 -17.77
CA ALA A 30 25.96 -6.49 -16.80
C ALA A 30 26.88 -7.52 -17.48
N GLY A 31 27.92 -7.04 -18.16
CA GLY A 31 28.81 -7.89 -18.94
C GLY A 31 30.15 -7.27 -19.33
N GLN A 32 30.48 -6.08 -18.84
CA GLN A 32 31.82 -5.51 -18.97
C GLN A 32 32.29 -5.11 -17.58
N THR A 33 32.93 -6.05 -16.89
CA THR A 33 33.84 -5.73 -15.80
C THR A 33 34.99 -4.93 -16.41
N PRO A 34 35.22 -3.67 -16.00
CA PRO A 34 36.46 -2.99 -16.33
C PRO A 34 37.62 -3.85 -15.81
N ASP A 35 38.57 -4.18 -16.69
CA ASP A 35 39.82 -4.84 -16.32
C ASP A 35 40.42 -4.20 -15.07
N GLU A 36 40.56 -5.04 -14.04
CA GLU A 36 41.13 -4.74 -12.74
C GLU A 36 42.64 -4.52 -12.90
N PRO A 37 43.19 -3.30 -12.66
CA PRO A 37 44.62 -3.16 -12.49
C PRO A 37 45.00 -3.74 -11.12
N SER A 38 45.50 -4.97 -11.17
CA SER A 38 46.24 -5.61 -10.09
C SER A 38 47.56 -4.87 -9.89
N ASP A 39 47.71 -4.18 -8.75
CA ASP A 39 48.98 -4.04 -8.05
C ASP A 39 48.75 -3.57 -6.60
N ALA A 40 49.63 -4.06 -5.73
CA ALA A 40 49.56 -4.23 -4.28
C ALA A 40 49.47 -2.95 -3.42
N ASP A 41 48.92 -3.06 -2.19
CA ASP A 41 49.72 -3.16 -0.94
C ASP A 41 48.83 -3.48 0.29
N PRO A 42 49.24 -4.38 1.21
CA PRO A 42 48.54 -4.67 2.46
C PRO A 42 49.14 -3.89 3.64
N ALA A 43 48.30 -3.23 4.44
CA ALA A 43 48.70 -2.81 5.78
C ALA A 43 47.51 -2.82 6.75
N ASP A 44 47.67 -3.65 7.77
CA ASP A 44 47.20 -3.58 9.17
C ASP A 44 46.01 -2.69 9.58
N GLY A 45 45.14 -3.29 10.39
CA GLY A 45 44.59 -2.59 11.56
C GLY A 45 43.16 -2.96 11.96
N ASP A 46 43.06 -3.71 13.05
CA ASP A 46 41.96 -3.76 14.05
C ASP A 46 40.53 -4.11 13.59
N GLU A 47 40.06 -5.35 13.77
CA GLU A 47 39.54 -5.96 15.02
C GLU A 47 38.07 -5.54 15.33
N PRO A 48 37.13 -6.50 15.53
CA PRO A 48 35.70 -6.25 15.39
C PRO A 48 34.99 -6.00 16.73
N LEU A 49 34.07 -5.04 16.74
CA LEU A 49 33.06 -4.94 17.80
C LEU A 49 31.71 -5.46 17.30
N GLN A 50 31.41 -6.71 17.68
CA GLN A 50 30.06 -7.25 17.68
C GLN A 50 29.25 -6.68 18.86
N PRO A 51 27.99 -6.26 18.69
CA PRO A 51 27.06 -6.18 19.80
C PRO A 51 26.43 -7.56 20.05
N GLN A 52 26.74 -8.12 21.22
CA GLN A 52 26.11 -9.32 21.76
C GLN A 52 24.69 -9.04 22.27
N SER A 53 23.79 -9.95 21.90
CA SER A 53 22.69 -10.55 22.68
C SER A 53 21.94 -9.72 23.73
N SER A 54 20.62 -9.73 23.64
CA SER A 54 19.73 -9.95 24.79
C SER A 54 18.46 -10.65 24.32
N GLN A 55 18.54 -11.98 24.26
CA GLN A 55 17.37 -12.85 24.38
C GLN A 55 17.03 -12.91 25.88
N THR A 56 15.78 -12.63 26.24
CA THR A 56 15.18 -13.16 27.45
C THR A 56 14.12 -14.17 27.04
N ALA A 57 14.36 -15.41 27.45
CA ALA A 57 13.43 -16.53 27.42
C ALA A 57 12.46 -16.46 28.62
N GLU A 58 11.67 -17.52 28.79
CA GLU A 58 10.60 -17.81 29.77
C GLU A 58 9.19 -17.34 29.34
N GLU A 59 8.11 -18.12 29.40
CA GLU A 59 7.80 -19.51 29.77
C GLU A 59 6.28 -19.62 29.48
N ALA A 60 5.71 -20.62 28.81
CA ALA A 60 5.18 -21.87 29.38
C ALA A 60 4.28 -22.49 28.28
N ALA A 61 4.55 -23.70 27.81
CA ALA A 61 3.86 -24.93 28.22
C ALA A 61 2.39 -25.05 27.75
N ALA A 62 2.18 -25.72 26.61
CA ALA A 62 1.04 -26.59 26.39
C ALA A 62 1.42 -27.68 25.38
N LYS A 63 1.77 -28.85 25.90
CA LYS A 63 1.73 -30.13 25.18
C LYS A 63 0.27 -30.56 25.12
N GLU A 64 -0.24 -30.93 23.96
CA GLU A 64 -1.19 -32.04 23.90
C GLU A 64 -0.90 -32.90 22.68
N GLU A 65 -0.75 -34.19 22.97
CA GLU A 65 -0.57 -35.30 22.04
C GLU A 65 -1.84 -35.50 21.23
N VAL A 66 -1.74 -35.60 19.90
CA VAL A 66 -2.75 -36.31 19.12
C VAL A 66 -2.07 -37.48 18.44
N ALA A 67 -2.46 -38.66 18.92
CA ALA A 67 -2.00 -39.96 18.50
C ALA A 67 -2.25 -40.23 17.02
N GLY A 68 -1.39 -41.08 16.48
CA GLY A 68 -1.25 -41.44 15.08
C GLY A 68 -2.53 -41.79 14.32
N MET A 69 -2.59 -41.30 13.10
CA MET A 69 -3.34 -41.92 12.02
C MET A 69 -2.36 -42.80 11.22
N PRO A 70 -2.63 -44.11 11.05
CA PRO A 70 -1.80 -44.96 10.21
C PRO A 70 -1.91 -44.53 8.74
N GLY A 71 -0.76 -44.45 8.09
CA GLY A 71 -0.60 -44.09 6.70
C GLY A 71 -1.29 -45.09 5.78
N GLU A 72 -2.26 -44.58 5.03
CA GLU A 72 -2.76 -45.22 3.82
C GLU A 72 -2.12 -44.48 2.65
N SER A 73 -1.05 -45.08 2.15
CA SER A 73 -0.28 -44.64 0.97
C SER A 73 -1.11 -44.85 -0.30
N ALA A 74 -2.17 -44.06 -0.45
CA ALA A 74 -2.87 -43.95 -1.72
C ALA A 74 -2.05 -43.05 -2.64
N SER A 75 -1.60 -43.61 -3.77
CA SER A 75 -1.04 -42.87 -4.89
C SER A 75 -1.89 -41.63 -5.18
N LEU A 76 -1.28 -40.46 -4.98
CA LEU A 76 -1.84 -39.15 -5.34
C LEU A 76 -1.85 -39.03 -6.86
N GLU A 77 -2.78 -39.72 -7.51
CA GLU A 77 -3.26 -39.30 -8.82
C GLU A 77 -3.92 -37.93 -8.59
N ALA A 78 -3.25 -36.86 -9.04
CA ALA A 78 -3.80 -35.51 -8.93
C ALA A 78 -5.24 -35.54 -9.47
N PRO A 79 -6.28 -35.20 -8.67
CA PRO A 79 -7.64 -35.21 -9.15
C PRO A 79 -7.67 -34.29 -10.37
N ALA A 80 -8.06 -34.85 -11.52
CA ALA A 80 -8.25 -34.08 -12.73
C ALA A 80 -9.07 -32.84 -12.35
N ALA A 81 -8.51 -31.65 -12.54
CA ALA A 81 -9.11 -30.41 -12.08
C ALA A 81 -10.57 -30.37 -12.53
N ASP A 82 -11.49 -30.52 -11.58
CA ASP A 82 -12.92 -30.65 -11.81
C ASP A 82 -13.51 -29.27 -12.14
N GLY A 83 -13.14 -28.77 -13.31
CA GLY A 83 -13.63 -27.53 -13.89
C GLY A 83 -14.08 -27.72 -15.33
N TRP A 84 -14.72 -26.69 -15.88
CA TRP A 84 -15.05 -26.57 -17.29
C TRP A 84 -14.41 -25.30 -17.85
N ALA A 85 -13.96 -25.35 -19.11
CA ALA A 85 -13.39 -24.19 -19.78
C ALA A 85 -14.51 -23.35 -20.41
N CYS A 86 -14.55 -22.06 -20.10
CA CYS A 86 -15.54 -21.15 -20.67
C CYS A 86 -15.38 -21.05 -22.20
N PRO A 87 -16.43 -21.28 -23.00
CA PRO A 87 -16.30 -21.24 -24.47
C PRO A 87 -16.05 -19.82 -25.01
N ALA A 88 -16.40 -18.77 -24.26
CA ALA A 88 -16.21 -17.38 -24.66
C ALA A 88 -14.79 -16.85 -24.34
N CYS A 89 -14.36 -16.97 -23.08
CA CYS A 89 -13.09 -16.38 -22.62
C CYS A 89 -11.98 -17.40 -22.30
N ARG A 90 -12.29 -18.71 -22.33
CA ARG A 90 -11.37 -19.83 -22.03
C ARG A 90 -10.88 -19.93 -20.59
N GLU A 91 -11.47 -19.18 -19.67
CA GLU A 91 -11.19 -19.31 -18.24
C GLU A 91 -11.63 -20.68 -17.71
N THR A 92 -10.89 -21.25 -16.75
CA THR A 92 -11.26 -22.53 -16.13
C THR A 92 -12.15 -22.26 -14.92
N ILE A 93 -13.38 -22.78 -14.97
CA ILE A 93 -14.43 -22.51 -13.99
C ILE A 93 -14.71 -23.77 -13.19
N GLU A 94 -14.82 -23.66 -11.87
CA GLU A 94 -15.13 -24.81 -11.01
C GLU A 94 -16.48 -25.42 -11.39
N ARG A 95 -16.60 -26.76 -11.31
CA ARG A 95 -17.80 -27.48 -11.73
C ARG A 95 -19.09 -27.05 -11.03
N MET A 96 -19.00 -26.45 -9.85
CA MET A 96 -20.16 -25.97 -9.08
C MET A 96 -20.80 -24.70 -9.67
N PHE A 97 -20.12 -24.01 -10.58
CA PHE A 97 -20.67 -22.84 -11.25
C PHE A 97 -21.14 -23.20 -12.66
N ASP A 98 -22.34 -22.75 -13.00
CA ASP A 98 -22.93 -22.91 -14.33
C ASP A 98 -22.64 -21.73 -15.27
N ARG A 99 -22.09 -20.63 -14.73
CA ARG A 99 -21.71 -19.42 -15.46
C ARG A 99 -20.25 -19.05 -15.17
N CYS A 100 -19.59 -18.49 -16.17
CA CYS A 100 -18.23 -17.99 -16.03
C CYS A 100 -18.20 -16.70 -15.20
N TRP A 101 -17.47 -16.70 -14.08
CA TRP A 101 -17.32 -15.52 -13.22
C TRP A 101 -16.63 -14.33 -13.91
N ASN A 102 -15.95 -14.56 -15.03
CA ASN A 102 -15.25 -13.51 -15.77
C ASN A 102 -16.11 -12.84 -16.86
N CYS A 103 -17.03 -13.58 -17.49
CA CYS A 103 -17.78 -13.06 -18.66
C CYS A 103 -19.28 -13.41 -18.69
N GLY A 104 -19.81 -14.05 -17.65
CA GLY A 104 -21.23 -14.41 -17.55
C GLY A 104 -21.70 -15.52 -18.49
N THR A 105 -20.87 -15.97 -19.43
CA THR A 105 -21.24 -17.04 -20.38
C THR A 105 -21.42 -18.36 -19.65
N SER A 106 -22.51 -19.05 -19.93
CA SER A 106 -22.84 -20.35 -19.35
C SER A 106 -22.01 -21.51 -19.95
N ARG A 107 -22.11 -22.70 -19.35
CA ARG A 107 -21.41 -23.90 -19.84
C ARG A 107 -21.80 -24.32 -21.26
N ASP A 108 -23.03 -24.06 -21.66
CA ASP A 108 -23.56 -24.25 -23.01
C ASP A 108 -23.19 -23.12 -23.99
N GLY A 109 -22.48 -22.09 -23.53
CA GLY A 109 -22.03 -20.98 -24.36
C GLY A 109 -23.05 -19.85 -24.54
N THR A 110 -24.15 -19.87 -23.79
CA THR A 110 -25.16 -18.81 -23.81
C THR A 110 -24.69 -17.64 -22.95
N PRO A 111 -24.56 -16.42 -23.52
CA PRO A 111 -24.21 -15.23 -22.73
C PRO A 111 -25.39 -14.82 -21.83
N ASP A 112 -25.08 -14.44 -20.60
CA ASP A 112 -26.06 -13.89 -19.66
C ASP A 112 -26.24 -12.38 -19.90
N PRO A 113 -27.41 -11.90 -20.33
CA PRO A 113 -27.63 -10.47 -20.57
C PRO A 113 -27.65 -9.64 -19.29
N ASP A 114 -27.93 -10.26 -18.14
CA ASP A 114 -28.03 -9.58 -16.83
C ASP A 114 -26.73 -9.69 -16.02
N PHE A 115 -25.69 -10.31 -16.58
CA PHE A 115 -24.42 -10.45 -15.88
C PHE A 115 -23.71 -9.11 -15.79
N LYS A 116 -23.39 -8.71 -14.56
CA LYS A 116 -22.58 -7.54 -14.24
C LYS A 116 -21.29 -7.99 -13.55
N THR A 117 -20.17 -7.43 -13.98
CA THR A 117 -18.89 -7.63 -13.30
C THR A 117 -18.84 -6.83 -12.00
N ALA A 118 -17.97 -7.23 -11.07
CA ALA A 118 -17.77 -6.49 -9.82
C ALA A 118 -17.32 -5.03 -10.09
N ASP A 119 -16.53 -4.80 -11.13
CA ASP A 119 -16.09 -3.47 -11.55
C ASP A 119 -17.25 -2.61 -12.06
N GLU A 120 -18.21 -3.17 -12.79
CA GLU A 120 -19.39 -2.45 -13.28
C GLU A 120 -20.33 -2.07 -12.13
N LEU A 121 -20.57 -2.97 -11.18
CA LEU A 121 -21.36 -2.66 -9.98
C LEU A 121 -20.70 -1.55 -9.14
N ALA A 122 -19.37 -1.58 -8.99
CA ALA A 122 -18.64 -0.54 -8.28
C ALA A 122 -18.77 0.83 -8.96
N LEU A 123 -18.80 0.87 -10.29
CA LEU A 123 -19.02 2.12 -11.04
C LEU A 123 -20.46 2.63 -10.91
N GLU A 124 -21.47 1.74 -10.91
CA GLU A 124 -22.87 2.10 -10.66
C GLU A 124 -23.06 2.68 -9.25
N GLU A 125 -22.49 2.05 -8.21
CA GLU A 125 -22.56 2.55 -6.83
C GLU A 125 -21.86 3.91 -6.65
N VAL A 126 -20.78 4.17 -7.41
CA VAL A 126 -20.13 5.49 -7.43
C VAL A 126 -21.04 6.49 -8.13
N ALA A 127 -21.63 6.15 -9.28
CA ALA A 127 -22.52 7.03 -10.02
C ALA A 127 -23.76 7.43 -9.21
N GLU A 128 -24.38 6.49 -8.49
CA GLU A 128 -25.53 6.76 -7.63
C GLU A 128 -25.17 7.71 -6.47
N ARG A 129 -24.05 7.47 -5.79
CA ARG A 129 -23.57 8.38 -4.73
C ARG A 129 -23.25 9.79 -5.25
N HIS A 130 -22.66 9.89 -6.44
CA HIS A 130 -22.38 11.18 -7.06
C HIS A 130 -23.66 11.93 -7.49
N ALA A 131 -24.71 11.21 -7.90
CA ALA A 131 -26.00 11.82 -8.23
C ALA A 131 -26.71 12.38 -6.98
N GLU A 132 -26.60 11.69 -5.84
CA GLU A 132 -27.12 12.20 -4.56
C GLU A 132 -26.34 13.42 -4.04
N GLU A 133 -25.01 13.43 -4.18
CA GLU A 133 -24.18 14.57 -3.78
C GLU A 133 -24.41 15.82 -4.66
N ALA A 134 -24.78 15.65 -5.93
CA ALA A 134 -25.09 16.76 -6.83
C ALA A 134 -26.39 17.51 -6.47
N GLY A 135 -27.23 16.96 -5.60
CA GLY A 135 -28.45 17.59 -5.10
C GLY A 135 -28.26 18.51 -3.87
N PHE A 136 -27.10 18.49 -3.22
CA PHE A 136 -26.86 19.31 -2.03
C PHE A 136 -26.38 20.71 -2.43
N SER A 137 -27.36 21.58 -2.65
CA SER A 137 -27.25 23.03 -2.89
C SER A 137 -26.04 23.65 -2.19
N ALA A 138 -25.16 24.24 -3.01
CA ALA A 138 -24.01 25.02 -2.62
C ALA A 138 -24.42 26.28 -1.83
N ALA A 139 -24.75 26.13 -0.56
CA ALA A 139 -24.68 27.25 0.37
C ALA A 139 -23.19 27.60 0.56
N PRO A 140 -22.77 28.86 0.34
CA PRO A 140 -21.39 29.27 0.56
C PRO A 140 -21.08 29.11 2.05
N ARG A 141 -20.26 28.12 2.38
CA ARG A 141 -19.74 27.98 3.75
C ARG A 141 -18.85 29.19 4.02
N VAL A 142 -19.35 30.09 4.85
CA VAL A 142 -18.60 31.18 5.46
C VAL A 142 -17.35 30.57 6.10
N THR A 143 -16.19 30.85 5.52
CA THR A 143 -14.89 30.45 6.03
C THR A 143 -14.54 31.34 7.22
N THR A 144 -15.05 31.00 8.40
CA THR A 144 -14.59 31.57 9.66
C THR A 144 -13.15 31.14 9.89
N GLY A 145 -12.21 32.01 9.54
CA GLY A 145 -10.98 32.28 10.31
C GLY A 145 -10.10 31.10 10.74
N SER A 146 -10.12 29.96 10.04
CA SER A 146 -9.15 28.89 10.28
C SER A 146 -7.76 29.39 9.90
N ARG A 147 -6.88 29.50 10.89
CA ARG A 147 -5.47 29.89 10.73
C ARG A 147 -4.89 29.05 9.61
N SER A 148 -4.69 29.68 8.44
CA SER A 148 -4.33 29.00 7.21
C SER A 148 -3.13 28.09 7.45
N ALA A 149 -3.39 26.79 7.57
CA ALA A 149 -2.35 25.78 7.55
C ALA A 149 -1.49 26.09 6.33
N ARG A 150 -0.19 26.27 6.57
CA ARG A 150 0.74 26.79 5.57
C ARG A 150 0.59 26.00 4.28
N THR A 151 0.41 26.70 3.16
CA THR A 151 0.23 26.10 1.83
C THR A 151 1.56 25.93 1.10
N VAL A 152 2.67 26.32 1.74
CA VAL A 152 4.03 26.37 1.19
C VAL A 152 4.97 25.56 2.08
N CYS A 153 5.81 24.73 1.45
CA CYS A 153 6.80 23.88 2.11
C CYS A 153 7.93 24.73 2.70
N PRO A 154 8.30 24.54 3.98
CA PRO A 154 9.31 25.38 4.64
C PRO A 154 10.73 25.18 4.09
N ASP A 155 11.01 24.06 3.39
CA ASP A 155 12.38 23.73 2.94
C ASP A 155 12.70 24.10 1.51
N CYS A 156 11.71 24.10 0.63
CA CYS A 156 11.91 24.32 -0.81
C CYS A 156 10.88 25.28 -1.41
N GLU A 157 10.03 25.87 -0.58
CA GLU A 157 8.96 26.80 -0.98
C GLU A 157 7.96 26.22 -1.99
N GLY A 158 8.00 24.92 -2.24
CA GLY A 158 7.05 24.22 -3.10
C GLY A 158 5.65 24.17 -2.51
N ARG A 159 4.63 24.02 -3.37
CA ARG A 159 3.23 23.89 -2.96
C ARG A 159 3.01 22.63 -2.12
N LEU A 160 2.27 22.76 -1.02
CA LEU A 160 1.79 21.65 -0.21
C LEU A 160 0.39 21.23 -0.66
N GLN A 161 0.18 19.94 -0.89
CA GLN A 161 -1.12 19.35 -1.19
C GLN A 161 -1.64 18.52 -0.01
N PRO A 162 -2.94 18.57 0.30
CA PRO A 162 -3.52 17.71 1.33
C PRO A 162 -3.37 16.24 0.94
N ILE A 163 -3.03 15.40 1.91
CA ILE A 163 -3.00 13.95 1.76
C ILE A 163 -3.84 13.31 2.85
N ARG A 164 -4.36 12.10 2.60
CA ARG A 164 -4.98 11.27 3.62
C ARG A 164 -3.94 10.28 4.14
N LEU A 165 -3.91 10.09 5.45
CA LEU A 165 -3.12 9.05 6.09
C LEU A 165 -4.00 7.81 6.24
N ILE A 166 -3.48 6.64 5.89
CA ILE A 166 -4.20 5.37 5.95
C ILE A 166 -3.40 4.46 6.88
N GLU A 167 -4.00 4.07 8.01
CA GLU A 167 -3.43 3.08 8.89
C GLU A 167 -3.77 1.68 8.37
N ARG A 168 -2.76 0.87 8.09
CA ARG A 168 -2.95 -0.53 7.65
C ARG A 168 -3.12 -1.44 8.86
N ALA A 169 -4.14 -1.20 9.66
CA ALA A 169 -4.51 -2.07 10.78
C ALA A 169 -5.69 -2.95 10.35
N GLY A 170 -5.41 -4.26 10.17
CA GLY A 170 -6.35 -5.39 10.05
C GLY A 170 -7.69 -5.16 9.33
N GLU A 171 -7.82 -5.72 8.12
CA GLU A 171 -9.08 -6.02 7.40
C GLU A 171 -10.29 -5.13 7.74
N GLY A 172 -10.18 -3.86 7.36
CA GLY A 172 -11.30 -2.93 7.37
C GLY A 172 -10.90 -1.66 6.65
N ASN A 173 -11.58 -1.34 5.54
CA ASN A 173 -11.35 -0.14 4.71
C ASN A 173 -11.77 1.17 5.40
N ALA A 174 -11.59 1.28 6.71
CA ALA A 174 -11.96 2.48 7.44
C ALA A 174 -10.84 3.52 7.31
N HIS A 175 -11.08 4.53 6.48
CA HIS A 175 -10.31 5.75 6.47
C HIS A 175 -10.58 6.52 7.77
N TYR A 176 -9.74 6.37 8.78
CA TYR A 176 -9.88 7.11 10.03
C TYR A 176 -9.29 8.52 9.91
N GLU A 177 -9.98 9.48 10.50
CA GLU A 177 -9.43 10.80 10.76
C GLU A 177 -8.51 10.71 11.99
N LEU A 178 -7.21 10.93 11.78
CA LEU A 178 -6.25 10.91 12.88
C LEU A 178 -6.53 12.05 13.85
N SER A 179 -6.51 11.72 15.14
CA SER A 179 -6.68 12.69 16.24
C SER A 179 -5.41 12.74 17.08
N TYR A 180 -5.17 13.86 17.76
CA TYR A 180 -4.06 14.02 18.69
C TYR A 180 -4.57 14.43 20.08
N ALA A 181 -3.76 14.11 21.09
CA ALA A 181 -3.95 14.56 22.46
C ALA A 181 -2.82 15.55 22.83
N ALA A 182 -3.03 16.37 23.86
CA ALA A 182 -1.98 17.21 24.40
C ALA A 182 -0.87 16.34 25.04
N ALA A 183 0.36 16.85 25.11
CA ALA A 183 1.49 16.09 25.66
C ALA A 183 1.31 15.75 27.15
N ASP A 184 0.57 16.59 27.86
CA ASP A 184 0.18 16.47 29.26
C ASP A 184 -1.21 15.84 29.44
N ALA A 185 -1.82 15.30 28.37
CA ALA A 185 -3.11 14.65 28.48
C ALA A 185 -3.01 13.40 29.36
N GLU A 186 -3.82 13.35 30.41
CA GLU A 186 -3.94 12.19 31.26
C GLU A 186 -4.89 11.15 30.63
N ARG A 187 -4.60 9.87 30.86
CA ARG A 187 -5.49 8.79 30.44
C ARG A 187 -6.68 8.74 31.38
N SER A 188 -7.90 8.94 30.89
CA SER A 188 -9.09 8.89 31.73
C SER A 188 -9.24 7.50 32.34
N TRP A 189 -9.22 7.40 33.68
CA TRP A 189 -9.24 6.13 34.40
C TRP A 189 -10.49 5.28 34.12
N PHE A 190 -11.64 5.91 33.85
CA PHE A 190 -12.89 5.21 33.56
C PHE A 190 -13.02 4.74 32.11
N ARG A 191 -12.49 5.52 31.13
CA ARG A 191 -12.63 5.22 29.69
C ARG A 191 -11.42 4.55 29.07
N GLY A 192 -10.27 4.57 29.75
CA GLY A 192 -9.01 4.01 29.26
C GLY A 192 -8.47 4.69 28.01
N ARG A 193 -8.90 5.91 27.68
CA ARG A 193 -8.48 6.71 26.51
C ARG A 193 -7.95 8.07 26.95
N TYR A 194 -7.17 8.72 26.09
CA TYR A 194 -6.72 10.10 26.28
C TYR A 194 -7.79 11.08 25.82
N ASP A 195 -7.87 12.25 26.47
CA ASP A 195 -8.70 13.34 25.99
C ASP A 195 -8.11 13.92 24.70
N LEU A 196 -8.92 13.90 23.64
CA LEU A 196 -8.50 14.36 22.31
C LEU A 196 -8.48 15.89 22.28
N ALA A 197 -7.32 16.46 21.96
CA ALA A 197 -7.13 17.90 21.79
C ALA A 197 -7.55 18.38 20.40
N GLY A 198 -7.51 17.50 19.40
CA GLY A 198 -7.85 17.87 18.03
C GLY A 198 -7.62 16.78 16.99
N LYS A 199 -7.64 17.21 15.73
CA LYS A 199 -7.45 16.39 14.52
C LYS A 199 -6.10 16.66 13.88
N VAL A 200 -5.58 15.69 13.13
CA VAL A 200 -4.31 15.82 12.40
C VAL A 200 -4.57 16.00 10.91
N ALA A 201 -4.20 17.16 10.38
CA ALA A 201 -4.17 17.43 8.95
C ALA A 201 -2.78 17.12 8.38
N ALA A 202 -2.72 16.29 7.33
CA ALA A 202 -1.49 15.93 6.66
C ALA A 202 -1.37 16.60 5.28
N ARG A 203 -0.19 17.07 4.93
CA ARG A 203 0.12 17.64 3.61
C ARG A 203 1.45 17.15 3.08
N MET A 204 1.56 16.96 1.77
CA MET A 204 2.79 16.56 1.07
C MET A 204 3.25 17.65 0.11
N CYS A 205 4.55 17.95 0.10
CA CYS A 205 5.13 18.85 -0.87
C CYS A 205 5.29 18.14 -2.22
N VAL A 206 4.74 18.73 -3.28
CA VAL A 206 4.82 18.17 -4.64
C VAL A 206 6.24 18.21 -5.23
N ASN A 207 7.11 19.08 -4.70
CA ASN A 207 8.45 19.29 -5.25
C ASN A 207 9.48 18.35 -4.59
N CYS A 208 9.52 18.31 -3.25
CA CYS A 208 10.53 17.52 -2.52
C CYS A 208 9.98 16.26 -1.85
N GLY A 209 8.66 16.01 -1.91
CA GLY A 209 8.01 14.84 -1.31
C GLY A 209 7.88 14.87 0.23
N ARG A 210 8.30 15.95 0.89
CA ARG A 210 8.21 16.05 2.36
C ARG A 210 6.76 16.08 2.82
N ILE A 211 6.45 15.30 3.85
CA ILE A 211 5.15 15.27 4.52
C ILE A 211 5.22 16.13 5.78
N LEU A 212 4.21 16.98 5.98
CA LEU A 212 4.04 17.83 7.15
C LEU A 212 2.68 17.52 7.79
N LEU A 213 2.69 17.38 9.12
CA LEU A 213 1.51 17.12 9.94
C LEU A 213 1.19 18.35 10.77
N TYR A 214 -0.08 18.73 10.82
CA TYR A 214 -0.58 19.89 11.55
C TYR A 214 -1.71 19.46 12.49
N GLY A 215 -1.66 19.91 13.74
CA GLY A 215 -2.78 19.75 14.68
C GLY A 215 -3.82 20.85 14.46
N GLU A 216 -5.06 20.46 14.22
CA GLU A 216 -6.23 21.33 14.20
C GLU A 216 -7.00 21.12 15.51
N PRO A 217 -7.03 22.08 16.44
CA PRO A 217 -7.73 21.92 17.71
C PRO A 217 -9.24 21.74 17.48
N ASN A 218 -9.88 20.93 18.32
CA ASN A 218 -11.34 20.84 18.32
C ASN A 218 -11.93 22.17 18.83
N GLU A 219 -12.95 22.69 18.14
CA GLU A 219 -13.70 23.89 18.57
C GLU A 219 -14.63 23.61 19.77
#